data_AF-A0A7E6FTD6-F1
#
_entry.id   AF-A0A7E6FTD6-F1
#
_cell.length_a   1.000
_cell.length_b   1.000
_cell.length_c   1.000
_cell.angle_alpha   90.00
_cell.angle_beta   90.00
_cell.angle_gamma   90.00
#
_symmetry.space_group_name_H-M   'P 1'
#
loop_
_entity.id
_entity.type
_entity.pdbx_description
1 polymer ?
#
loop_
_entity_poly.entity_id
_entity_poly.type
_entity_poly.pdbx_seq_one_letter_code
_entity_poly.pdbx_strand_id
1 'polypeptide(L)'
;MFHHIVSYRRALVLILCTILFLEAQADSDICKICTCNSLTTNINCENRNLASIPQPIPTNAEYLNLKNNHISTINEGVFKGLSNLKKISLTNNKISRVEKGMFQGLRRLQTLILWNNNISTIEEGAFTGLSNLKKLDLDGNKISTLKQGIFNGLSNLTTLYLGANNISTIKQGIFSRFKNLKILYLKNNKISNIEKVMFQDLHSLETLYLGANNISTIKQGIFTRFKNLKTLDLRDNYISTIEECTFTGISNLKTLDLDSNKISTLKQGIFNGLSNLTTLYLQDNPIEHYEDGAFLFLPSIVEIYLPDNNLRCGCHLPAFVNYIKKVYNRTVAVSGTCHEGSGKRISILDYLQCQNYSLFQRNLQCQTCSGMKCTDLEVTSCPGAEPVCRFSISMNGAKLKTERSAAHTEMC
;
A
#
# COMPACT_ATOMS: atom_id res chain seq x y z
N MET A 1 4.76 69.18 -39.39
CA MET A 1 4.20 69.31 -38.03
C MET A 1 3.45 68.04 -37.56
N PHE A 2 2.59 67.43 -38.39
CA PHE A 2 1.79 66.25 -37.99
C PHE A 2 2.58 64.95 -37.70
N HIS A 3 3.71 64.69 -38.38
CA HIS A 3 4.50 63.48 -38.15
C HIS A 3 5.16 63.41 -36.77
N HIS A 4 5.53 64.57 -36.18
CA HIS A 4 6.14 64.60 -34.85
C HIS A 4 5.15 64.27 -33.72
N ILE A 5 3.89 64.66 -33.86
CA ILE A 5 2.84 64.44 -32.85
C ILE A 5 2.50 62.95 -32.71
N VAL A 6 2.48 62.20 -33.82
CA VAL A 6 2.21 60.75 -33.82
C VAL A 6 3.36 59.96 -33.19
N SER A 7 4.61 60.38 -33.43
CA SER A 7 5.79 59.77 -32.82
C SER A 7 5.80 59.94 -31.29
N TYR A 8 5.49 61.15 -30.81
CA TYR A 8 5.38 61.42 -29.37
C TYR A 8 4.27 60.60 -28.70
N ARG A 9 3.10 60.43 -29.33
CA ARG A 9 2.03 59.57 -28.78
C ARG A 9 2.46 58.11 -28.68
N ARG A 10 3.16 57.56 -29.67
CA ARG A 10 3.68 56.19 -29.61
C ARG A 10 4.75 56.01 -28.54
N ALA A 11 5.66 56.98 -28.42
CA ALA A 11 6.67 56.99 -27.36
C ALA A 11 6.04 57.10 -25.97
N LEU A 12 5.03 57.97 -25.81
CA LEU A 12 4.31 58.13 -24.53
C LEU A 12 3.54 56.85 -24.15
N VAL A 13 2.90 56.18 -25.13
CA VAL A 13 2.22 54.89 -24.90
C VAL A 13 3.23 53.79 -24.54
N LEU A 14 4.40 53.74 -25.18
CA LEU A 14 5.46 52.79 -24.82
C LEU A 14 6.05 53.07 -23.43
N ILE A 15 6.24 54.35 -23.07
CA ILE A 15 6.71 54.75 -21.74
C ILE A 15 5.63 54.44 -20.68
N LEU A 16 4.36 54.74 -20.94
CA LEU A 16 3.25 54.36 -20.05
C LEU A 16 3.12 52.84 -19.95
N CYS A 17 3.26 52.08 -21.04
CA CYS A 17 3.24 50.62 -20.99
C CYS A 17 4.43 50.07 -20.21
N THR A 18 5.63 50.62 -20.36
CA THR A 18 6.82 50.17 -19.61
C THR A 18 6.76 50.58 -18.14
N ILE A 19 6.26 51.77 -17.82
CA ILE A 19 5.98 52.19 -16.43
C ILE A 19 4.89 51.33 -15.82
N LEU A 20 3.78 51.07 -16.51
CA LEU A 20 2.74 50.14 -16.04
C LEU A 20 3.26 48.70 -15.92
N PHE A 21 4.21 48.28 -16.76
CA PHE A 21 4.88 46.97 -16.64
C PHE A 21 5.81 46.95 -15.42
N LEU A 22 6.58 48.02 -15.20
CA LEU A 22 7.48 48.18 -14.05
C LEU A 22 6.70 48.33 -12.73
N GLU A 23 5.56 49.03 -12.73
CA GLU A 23 4.64 49.20 -11.60
C GLU A 23 3.86 47.90 -11.32
N ALA A 24 3.44 47.17 -12.36
CA ALA A 24 2.91 45.81 -12.21
C ALA A 24 3.95 44.82 -11.65
N GLN A 25 5.24 45.11 -11.80
CA GLN A 25 6.34 44.39 -11.14
C GLN A 25 6.61 44.88 -9.70
N ALA A 26 6.15 46.09 -9.31
CA ALA A 26 6.55 46.75 -8.08
C ALA A 26 5.58 46.53 -6.89
N ASP A 27 4.31 46.23 -7.14
CA ASP A 27 3.30 46.07 -6.08
C ASP A 27 3.04 44.59 -5.68
N SER A 28 3.42 44.28 -4.44
CA SER A 28 3.08 43.09 -3.62
C SER A 28 3.70 41.70 -3.90
N ASP A 29 4.83 41.55 -4.59
CA ASP A 29 5.46 40.24 -4.84
C ASP A 29 5.64 39.34 -3.59
N ILE A 30 5.19 38.06 -3.66
CA ILE A 30 5.45 37.02 -2.65
C ILE A 30 6.93 36.95 -2.26
N CYS A 31 7.86 37.32 -3.15
CA CYS A 31 9.30 37.36 -2.88
C CYS A 31 9.75 38.46 -1.92
N LYS A 32 8.86 39.40 -1.51
CA LYS A 32 9.12 40.29 -0.36
C LYS A 32 9.02 39.55 0.98
N ILE A 33 8.19 38.51 1.03
CA ILE A 33 7.89 37.75 2.25
C ILE A 33 8.58 36.39 2.25
N CYS A 34 8.82 35.82 1.07
CA CYS A 34 9.39 34.50 0.85
C CYS A 34 10.77 34.59 0.21
N THR A 35 11.55 33.51 0.28
CA THR A 35 12.81 33.41 -0.45
C THR A 35 12.53 32.98 -1.88
N CYS A 36 12.58 33.95 -2.80
CA CYS A 36 12.58 33.76 -4.25
C CYS A 36 13.14 35.01 -4.95
N ASN A 37 13.45 34.88 -6.24
CA ASN A 37 13.72 35.99 -7.14
C ASN A 37 13.00 35.77 -8.48
N SER A 38 13.04 36.75 -9.38
CA SER A 38 12.34 36.72 -10.67
C SER A 38 12.74 35.55 -11.60
N LEU A 39 13.89 34.91 -11.35
CA LEU A 39 14.41 33.77 -12.11
C LEU A 39 14.17 32.42 -11.42
N THR A 40 13.80 32.41 -10.14
CA THR A 40 13.57 31.15 -9.42
C THR A 40 12.21 30.55 -9.78
N THR A 41 12.22 29.26 -10.10
CA THR A 41 11.00 28.45 -10.21
C THR A 41 10.58 27.85 -8.87
N ASN A 42 11.41 27.97 -7.83
CA ASN A 42 11.16 27.46 -6.50
C ASN A 42 10.96 28.61 -5.51
N ILE A 43 9.79 28.67 -4.90
CA ILE A 43 9.40 29.70 -3.94
C ILE A 43 9.37 29.08 -2.56
N ASN A 44 10.23 29.57 -1.67
CA ASN A 44 10.31 29.07 -0.30
C ASN A 44 9.75 30.07 0.73
N CYS A 45 8.57 29.75 1.25
CA CYS A 45 7.82 30.50 2.26
C CYS A 45 7.74 29.77 3.61
N GLU A 46 8.64 28.81 3.87
CA GLU A 46 8.61 28.02 5.10
C GLU A 46 8.98 28.84 6.34
N ASN A 47 8.32 28.58 7.47
CA ASN A 47 8.56 29.23 8.77
C ASN A 47 8.43 30.76 8.74
N ARG A 48 7.38 31.28 8.08
CA ARG A 48 7.15 32.74 7.93
C ARG A 48 5.94 33.25 8.71
N ASN A 49 5.36 32.42 9.58
CA ASN A 49 4.15 32.73 10.37
C ASN A 49 2.96 33.18 9.51
N LEU A 50 2.86 32.68 8.27
CA LEU A 50 1.84 33.12 7.31
C LEU A 50 0.45 32.64 7.73
N ALA A 51 -0.51 33.56 7.81
CA ALA A 51 -1.92 33.22 8.00
C ALA A 51 -2.65 32.90 6.67
N SER A 52 -2.09 33.35 5.54
CA SER A 52 -2.60 33.13 4.19
C SER A 52 -1.44 33.08 3.19
N ILE A 53 -1.70 32.60 1.97
CA ILE A 53 -0.69 32.53 0.91
C ILE A 53 -0.50 33.95 0.33
N PRO A 54 0.71 34.54 0.39
CA PRO A 54 0.94 35.86 -0.19
C PRO A 54 0.73 35.87 -1.71
N GLN A 55 0.35 37.02 -2.25
CA GLN A 55 0.06 37.23 -3.67
C GLN A 55 0.73 38.52 -4.15
N PRO A 56 1.13 38.60 -5.44
CA PRO A 56 1.01 37.55 -6.45
C PRO A 56 2.11 36.49 -6.36
N ILE A 57 1.82 35.29 -6.88
CA ILE A 57 2.81 34.22 -7.06
C ILE A 57 3.38 34.30 -8.50
N PRO A 58 4.71 34.26 -8.70
CA PRO A 58 5.33 34.19 -10.01
C PRO A 58 4.76 33.06 -10.89
N THR A 59 4.36 33.38 -12.13
CA THR A 59 3.69 32.43 -13.05
C THR A 59 4.63 31.35 -13.61
N ASN A 60 5.94 31.56 -13.52
CA ASN A 60 6.98 30.58 -13.82
C ASN A 60 7.27 29.63 -12.64
N ALA A 61 6.61 29.78 -11.49
CA ALA A 61 6.80 28.90 -10.35
C ALA A 61 6.45 27.45 -10.68
N GLU A 62 7.35 26.54 -10.32
CA GLU A 62 7.18 25.09 -10.42
C GLU A 62 7.03 24.44 -9.02
N TYR A 63 7.63 25.03 -7.99
CA TYR A 63 7.63 24.52 -6.62
C TYR A 63 7.25 25.62 -5.64
N LEU A 64 6.27 25.34 -4.77
CA LEU A 64 5.82 26.26 -3.73
C LEU A 64 5.88 25.57 -2.36
N ASN A 65 6.81 26.02 -1.51
CA ASN A 65 7.00 25.51 -0.15
C ASN A 65 6.36 26.46 0.87
N LEU A 66 5.24 26.06 1.47
CA LEU A 66 4.48 26.83 2.46
C LEU A 66 4.43 26.12 3.82
N LYS A 67 5.40 25.24 4.09
CA LYS A 67 5.44 24.44 5.32
C LYS A 67 5.54 25.29 6.57
N ASN A 68 5.08 24.75 7.69
CA ASN A 68 5.29 25.32 9.02
C ASN A 68 4.80 26.78 9.11
N ASN A 69 3.55 27.00 8.74
CA ASN A 69 2.89 28.30 8.79
C ASN A 69 1.55 28.17 9.54
N HIS A 70 0.71 29.19 9.47
CA HIS A 70 -0.59 29.25 10.14
C HIS A 70 -1.75 29.35 9.14
N ILE A 71 -1.54 28.88 7.90
CA ILE A 71 -2.51 28.97 6.83
C ILE A 71 -3.71 28.10 7.18
N SER A 72 -4.88 28.71 7.33
CA SER A 72 -6.14 28.01 7.62
C SER A 72 -7.09 27.96 6.43
N THR A 73 -6.99 28.92 5.50
CA THR A 73 -7.85 29.04 4.33
C THR A 73 -7.01 29.27 3.08
N ILE A 74 -7.50 28.72 1.96
CA ILE A 74 -6.95 28.96 0.62
C ILE A 74 -8.14 29.35 -0.25
N ASN A 75 -8.25 30.65 -0.55
CA ASN A 75 -9.37 31.17 -1.30
C ASN A 75 -9.34 30.69 -2.77
N GLU A 76 -10.51 30.59 -3.38
CA GLU A 76 -10.61 30.31 -4.81
C GLU A 76 -9.80 31.33 -5.63
N GLY A 77 -9.08 30.85 -6.64
CA GLY A 77 -8.32 31.71 -7.55
C GLY A 77 -6.90 32.08 -7.09
N VAL A 78 -6.49 31.74 -5.85
CA VAL A 78 -5.10 31.94 -5.36
C VAL A 78 -4.04 31.33 -6.28
N PHE A 79 -4.37 30.23 -6.96
CA PHE A 79 -3.48 29.56 -7.91
C PHE A 79 -3.83 29.80 -9.38
N LYS A 80 -4.72 30.75 -9.69
CA LYS A 80 -5.15 31.04 -11.05
C LYS A 80 -3.95 31.49 -11.90
N GLY A 81 -3.79 30.88 -13.07
CA GLY A 81 -2.68 31.19 -13.99
C GLY A 81 -1.36 30.46 -13.70
N LEU A 82 -1.23 29.78 -12.56
CA LEU A 82 -0.01 29.06 -12.15
C LEU A 82 0.09 27.66 -12.78
N SER A 83 -0.08 27.61 -14.10
CA SER A 83 -0.16 26.34 -14.84
C SER A 83 1.15 25.53 -14.82
N ASN A 84 2.29 26.14 -14.47
CA ASN A 84 3.60 25.51 -14.37
C ASN A 84 3.88 24.83 -13.03
N LEU A 85 3.06 25.07 -12.00
CA LEU A 85 3.26 24.46 -10.68
C LEU A 85 3.18 22.93 -10.76
N LYS A 86 4.27 22.27 -10.33
CA LYS A 86 4.42 20.81 -10.26
C LYS A 86 4.27 20.30 -8.84
N LYS A 87 4.63 21.10 -7.84
CA LYS A 87 4.55 20.68 -6.43
C LYS A 87 4.17 21.83 -5.49
N ILE A 88 3.24 21.54 -4.59
CA ILE A 88 2.85 22.42 -3.49
C ILE A 88 3.00 21.64 -2.17
N SER A 89 3.64 22.26 -1.19
CA SER A 89 3.76 21.72 0.16
C SER A 89 3.12 22.67 1.18
N LEU A 90 2.06 22.21 1.83
CA LEU A 90 1.30 22.91 2.87
C LEU A 90 1.40 22.17 4.22
N THR A 91 2.47 21.40 4.42
CA THR A 91 2.71 20.62 5.65
C THR A 91 2.69 21.51 6.89
N ASN A 92 2.17 21.00 8.02
CA ASN A 92 2.20 21.72 9.30
C ASN A 92 1.55 23.11 9.18
N ASN A 93 0.30 23.14 8.72
CA ASN A 93 -0.55 24.34 8.67
C ASN A 93 -1.85 24.09 9.45
N LYS A 94 -2.83 24.99 9.33
CA LYS A 94 -4.09 24.97 10.08
C LYS A 94 -5.30 24.71 9.19
N ILE A 95 -5.11 24.13 8.00
CA ILE A 95 -6.19 23.89 7.03
C ILE A 95 -7.17 22.88 7.62
N SER A 96 -8.46 23.22 7.70
CA SER A 96 -9.50 22.36 8.27
C SER A 96 -10.44 21.76 7.23
N ARG A 97 -10.51 22.36 6.04
CA ARG A 97 -11.38 21.93 4.94
C ARG A 97 -10.63 22.03 3.61
N VAL A 98 -10.95 21.10 2.70
CA VAL A 98 -10.50 21.17 1.31
C VAL A 98 -11.73 21.34 0.44
N GLU A 99 -11.89 22.55 -0.09
CA GLU A 99 -13.10 23.01 -0.79
C GLU A 99 -12.95 22.89 -2.30
N LYS A 100 -14.07 22.82 -3.00
CA LYS A 100 -14.08 22.86 -4.47
C LYS A 100 -13.48 24.18 -4.97
N GLY A 101 -12.61 24.10 -5.99
CA GLY A 101 -11.98 25.28 -6.58
C GLY A 101 -10.66 25.71 -5.92
N MET A 102 -10.36 25.22 -4.71
CA MET A 102 -9.15 25.57 -3.95
C MET A 102 -7.84 25.35 -4.73
N PHE A 103 -7.79 24.32 -5.57
CA PHE A 103 -6.61 23.97 -6.39
C PHE A 103 -6.86 24.10 -7.89
N GLN A 104 -7.87 24.89 -8.30
CA GLN A 104 -8.24 25.03 -9.70
C GLN A 104 -7.14 25.68 -10.53
N GLY A 105 -6.96 25.20 -11.77
CA GLY A 105 -5.99 25.74 -12.72
C GLY A 105 -4.61 25.08 -12.67
N LEU A 106 -4.34 24.26 -11.64
CA LEU A 106 -3.07 23.56 -11.42
C LEU A 106 -2.90 22.30 -12.29
N ARG A 107 -3.03 22.45 -13.61
CA ARG A 107 -3.10 21.35 -14.58
C ARG A 107 -1.83 20.50 -14.65
N ARG A 108 -0.65 21.04 -14.31
CA ARG A 108 0.63 20.32 -14.31
C ARG A 108 1.06 19.83 -12.92
N LEU A 109 0.23 20.02 -11.88
CA LEU A 109 0.57 19.63 -10.53
C LEU A 109 0.72 18.11 -10.44
N GLN A 110 1.85 17.67 -9.91
CA GLN A 110 2.22 16.26 -9.76
C GLN A 110 2.23 15.82 -8.30
N THR A 111 2.48 16.74 -7.37
CA THR A 111 2.56 16.44 -5.93
C THR A 111 1.88 17.53 -5.11
N LEU A 112 0.91 17.11 -4.30
CA LEU A 112 0.22 17.98 -3.33
C LEU A 112 0.41 17.37 -1.94
N ILE A 113 1.03 18.12 -1.05
CA ILE A 113 1.30 17.69 0.34
C ILE A 113 0.50 18.56 1.30
N LEU A 114 -0.45 17.93 1.99
CA LEU A 114 -1.31 18.49 3.04
C LEU A 114 -1.09 17.79 4.39
N TRP A 115 0.04 17.06 4.53
CA TRP A 115 0.43 16.35 5.73
C TRP A 115 0.38 17.23 6.98
N ASN A 116 -0.12 16.69 8.09
CA ASN A 116 -0.18 17.34 9.40
C ASN A 116 -0.90 18.70 9.35
N ASN A 117 -2.20 18.64 9.06
CA ASN A 117 -3.14 19.76 9.09
C ASN A 117 -4.35 19.38 9.97
N ASN A 118 -5.41 20.17 9.95
CA ASN A 118 -6.64 19.91 10.69
C ASN A 118 -7.78 19.41 9.79
N ILE A 119 -7.48 18.84 8.61
CA ILE A 119 -8.51 18.56 7.59
C ILE A 119 -9.47 17.50 8.12
N SER A 120 -10.73 17.88 8.32
CA SER A 120 -11.81 16.97 8.70
C SER A 120 -12.86 16.82 7.61
N THR A 121 -12.86 17.71 6.61
CA THR A 121 -13.84 17.71 5.53
C THR A 121 -13.17 17.97 4.19
N ILE A 122 -13.49 17.12 3.20
CA ILE A 122 -13.12 17.27 1.80
C ILE A 122 -14.42 17.31 1.00
N GLU A 123 -14.62 18.37 0.22
CA GLU A 123 -15.81 18.52 -0.60
C GLU A 123 -15.77 17.63 -1.84
N GLU A 124 -16.95 17.32 -2.38
CA GLU A 124 -17.02 16.60 -3.64
C GLU A 124 -16.32 17.39 -4.75
N GLY A 125 -15.42 16.73 -5.49
CA GLY A 125 -14.69 17.37 -6.56
C GLY A 125 -13.64 18.39 -6.10
N ALA A 126 -13.24 18.40 -4.83
CA ALA A 126 -12.22 19.32 -4.32
C ALA A 126 -10.87 19.25 -5.06
N PHE A 127 -10.56 18.11 -5.68
CA PHE A 127 -9.36 17.88 -6.49
C PHE A 127 -9.63 17.91 -8.01
N THR A 128 -10.78 18.45 -8.43
CA THR A 128 -11.14 18.52 -9.86
C THR A 128 -10.14 19.38 -10.62
N GLY A 129 -9.69 18.89 -11.78
CA GLY A 129 -8.70 19.56 -12.62
C GLY A 129 -7.24 19.19 -12.32
N LEU A 130 -6.97 18.44 -11.25
CA LEU A 130 -5.64 17.91 -10.90
C LEU A 130 -5.31 16.60 -11.64
N SER A 131 -5.57 16.56 -12.94
CA SER A 131 -5.47 15.33 -13.75
C SER A 131 -4.06 14.75 -13.85
N ASN A 132 -3.02 15.55 -13.65
CA ASN A 132 -1.61 15.11 -13.65
C ASN A 132 -1.06 14.76 -12.26
N LEU A 133 -1.89 14.83 -11.21
CA LEU A 133 -1.44 14.57 -9.85
C LEU A 133 -1.05 13.10 -9.69
N LYS A 134 0.19 12.85 -9.25
CA LYS A 134 0.75 11.52 -9.02
C LYS A 134 0.75 11.16 -7.54
N LYS A 135 1.04 12.13 -6.67
CA LYS A 135 1.10 11.97 -5.21
C LYS A 135 0.18 12.97 -4.52
N LEU A 136 -0.73 12.45 -3.70
CA LEU A 136 -1.55 13.22 -2.76
C LEU A 136 -1.25 12.74 -1.36
N ASP A 137 -0.83 13.65 -0.50
CA ASP A 137 -0.48 13.35 0.88
C ASP A 137 -1.42 14.08 1.83
N LEU A 138 -2.30 13.32 2.50
CA LEU A 138 -3.29 13.78 3.47
C LEU A 138 -3.04 13.16 4.85
N ASP A 139 -1.82 12.66 5.12
CA ASP A 139 -1.49 12.05 6.40
C ASP A 139 -1.66 13.05 7.56
N GLY A 140 -1.84 12.55 8.78
CA GLY A 140 -1.82 13.40 9.98
C GLY A 140 -2.94 14.45 9.99
N ASN A 141 -4.13 14.07 9.53
CA ASN A 141 -5.30 14.95 9.50
C ASN A 141 -6.41 14.39 10.39
N LYS A 142 -7.62 14.96 10.31
CA LYS A 142 -8.78 14.60 11.12
C LYS A 142 -9.88 13.96 10.29
N ILE A 143 -9.53 13.34 9.16
CA ILE A 143 -10.51 12.75 8.22
C ILE A 143 -11.10 11.50 8.87
N SER A 144 -12.41 11.50 9.10
CA SER A 144 -13.14 10.34 9.65
C SER A 144 -14.00 9.62 8.62
N THR A 145 -14.39 10.30 7.53
CA THR A 145 -15.25 9.74 6.49
C THR A 145 -14.76 10.16 5.11
N LEU A 146 -14.61 9.18 4.22
CA LEU A 146 -14.38 9.40 2.80
C LEU A 146 -15.75 9.40 2.10
N LYS A 147 -16.19 10.58 1.63
CA LYS A 147 -17.45 10.70 0.86
C LYS A 147 -17.22 10.31 -0.60
N GLN A 148 -18.28 9.89 -1.29
CA GLN A 148 -18.20 9.59 -2.71
C GLN A 148 -17.79 10.86 -3.49
N GLY A 149 -16.96 10.69 -4.51
CA GLY A 149 -16.59 11.78 -5.42
C GLY A 149 -15.53 12.78 -4.89
N ILE A 150 -15.04 12.65 -3.65
CA ILE A 150 -13.98 13.54 -3.12
C ILE A 150 -12.70 13.45 -3.95
N PHE A 151 -12.39 12.28 -4.51
CA PHE A 151 -11.22 12.04 -5.36
C PHE A 151 -11.48 12.20 -6.87
N ASN A 152 -12.63 12.78 -7.26
CA ASN A 152 -12.90 13.06 -8.66
C ASN A 152 -11.81 13.99 -9.25
N GLY A 153 -11.34 13.64 -10.46
CA GLY A 153 -10.27 14.37 -11.15
C GLY A 153 -8.86 13.79 -10.99
N LEU A 154 -8.63 12.87 -10.06
CA LEU A 154 -7.32 12.28 -9.77
C LEU A 154 -6.99 11.02 -10.61
N SER A 155 -7.11 11.12 -11.94
CA SER A 155 -7.01 9.95 -12.84
C SER A 155 -5.60 9.34 -12.97
N ASN A 156 -4.54 10.11 -12.70
CA ASN A 156 -3.15 9.66 -12.79
C ASN A 156 -2.49 9.47 -11.42
N LEU A 157 -3.28 9.43 -10.34
CA LEU A 157 -2.75 9.25 -9.00
C LEU A 157 -2.12 7.85 -8.85
N THR A 158 -0.86 7.81 -8.42
CA THR A 158 -0.12 6.57 -8.18
C THR A 158 0.11 6.31 -6.70
N THR A 159 0.12 7.36 -5.88
CA THR A 159 0.37 7.28 -4.44
C THR A 159 -0.62 8.15 -3.67
N LEU A 160 -1.30 7.54 -2.71
CA LEU A 160 -2.23 8.20 -1.80
C LEU A 160 -1.85 7.91 -0.35
N TYR A 161 -1.63 8.97 0.42
CA TYR A 161 -1.39 8.89 1.85
C TYR A 161 -2.62 9.37 2.63
N LEU A 162 -3.19 8.49 3.46
CA LEU A 162 -4.36 8.73 4.33
C LEU A 162 -4.12 8.18 5.75
N GLY A 163 -2.88 7.87 6.11
CA GLY A 163 -2.50 7.43 7.44
C GLY A 163 -2.62 8.53 8.50
N ALA A 164 -2.56 8.13 9.78
CA ALA A 164 -2.72 9.01 10.93
C ALA A 164 -3.96 9.92 10.79
N ASN A 165 -5.10 9.30 10.50
CA ASN A 165 -6.42 9.93 10.40
C ASN A 165 -7.42 9.18 11.30
N ASN A 166 -8.71 9.49 11.19
CA ASN A 166 -9.78 8.89 11.99
C ASN A 166 -10.69 7.95 11.17
N ILE A 167 -10.20 7.40 10.06
CA ILE A 167 -11.02 6.62 9.13
C ILE A 167 -11.37 5.27 9.76
N SER A 168 -12.65 4.98 9.94
CA SER A 168 -13.13 3.69 10.48
C SER A 168 -13.75 2.79 9.43
N THR A 169 -14.32 3.36 8.37
CA THR A 169 -15.00 2.61 7.30
C THR A 169 -14.65 3.18 5.93
N ILE A 170 -14.52 2.31 4.93
CA ILE A 170 -14.34 2.69 3.53
C ILE A 170 -15.52 2.12 2.75
N LYS A 171 -16.35 3.01 2.18
CA LYS A 171 -17.50 2.58 1.37
C LYS A 171 -17.05 2.06 0.01
N GLN A 172 -17.87 1.19 -0.60
CA GLN A 172 -17.67 0.74 -1.97
C GLN A 172 -17.56 1.93 -2.94
N GLY A 173 -16.67 1.84 -3.93
CA GLY A 173 -16.54 2.82 -5.00
C GLY A 173 -15.79 4.11 -4.63
N ILE A 174 -15.35 4.28 -3.38
CA ILE A 174 -14.51 5.43 -2.97
C ILE A 174 -13.23 5.52 -3.82
N PHE A 175 -12.67 4.37 -4.20
CA PHE A 175 -11.45 4.28 -5.00
C PHE A 175 -11.70 4.05 -6.50
N SER A 176 -12.95 4.13 -6.98
CA SER A 176 -13.33 3.83 -8.38
C SER A 176 -12.65 4.68 -9.45
N ARG A 177 -12.05 5.82 -9.07
CA ARG A 177 -11.31 6.72 -9.99
C ARG A 177 -9.83 6.33 -10.15
N PHE A 178 -9.30 5.50 -9.26
CA PHE A 178 -7.89 5.22 -9.13
C PHE A 178 -7.43 4.06 -10.01
N LYS A 179 -7.42 4.27 -11.32
CA LYS A 179 -6.99 3.26 -12.31
C LYS A 179 -5.49 2.94 -12.25
N ASN A 180 -4.67 3.84 -11.73
CA ASN A 180 -3.21 3.76 -11.73
C ASN A 180 -2.60 3.77 -10.33
N LEU A 181 -3.42 3.64 -9.27
CA LEU A 181 -2.92 3.72 -7.90
C LEU A 181 -2.11 2.47 -7.58
N LYS A 182 -0.85 2.69 -7.19
CA LYS A 182 0.13 1.65 -6.87
C LYS A 182 0.33 1.51 -5.37
N ILE A 183 0.26 2.62 -4.63
CA ILE A 183 0.59 2.65 -3.21
C ILE A 183 -0.52 3.37 -2.45
N LEU A 184 -1.07 2.70 -1.45
CA LEU A 184 -2.11 3.23 -0.57
C LEU A 184 -1.66 3.09 0.89
N TYR A 185 -1.54 4.22 1.59
CA TYR A 185 -1.28 4.26 3.03
C TYR A 185 -2.56 4.54 3.80
N LEU A 186 -2.93 3.62 4.67
CA LEU A 186 -4.04 3.71 5.63
C LEU A 186 -3.58 3.41 7.06
N LYS A 187 -2.26 3.41 7.31
CA LYS A 187 -1.68 3.13 8.64
C LYS A 187 -2.18 4.11 9.70
N ASN A 188 -2.29 3.71 10.97
CA ASN A 188 -2.71 4.59 12.07
C ASN A 188 -4.11 5.20 11.80
N ASN A 189 -5.10 4.35 11.57
CA ASN A 189 -6.51 4.74 11.43
C ASN A 189 -7.36 3.92 12.42
N LYS A 190 -8.67 3.87 12.23
CA LYS A 190 -9.63 3.16 13.10
C LYS A 190 -10.36 2.04 12.35
N ILE A 191 -9.77 1.52 11.26
CA ILE A 191 -10.41 0.53 10.40
C ILE A 191 -10.50 -0.80 11.16
N SER A 192 -11.71 -1.34 11.32
CA SER A 192 -11.92 -2.61 12.02
C SER A 192 -12.44 -3.74 11.13
N ASN A 193 -13.13 -3.41 10.04
CA ASN A 193 -13.70 -4.39 9.12
C ASN A 193 -13.13 -4.16 7.72
N ILE A 194 -12.64 -5.24 7.09
CA ILE A 194 -12.21 -5.23 5.70
C ILE A 194 -13.13 -6.12 4.87
N GLU A 195 -13.84 -5.51 3.93
CA GLU A 195 -14.71 -6.22 3.00
C GLU A 195 -14.16 -6.19 1.58
N LYS A 196 -14.41 -7.27 0.83
CA LYS A 196 -13.98 -7.43 -0.56
C LYS A 196 -14.39 -6.25 -1.46
N VAL A 197 -15.56 -5.66 -1.21
CA VAL A 197 -16.11 -4.55 -2.01
C VAL A 197 -15.36 -3.23 -1.83
N MET A 198 -14.63 -3.05 -0.72
CA MET A 198 -13.95 -1.77 -0.42
C MET A 198 -12.79 -1.50 -1.37
N PHE A 199 -12.12 -2.56 -1.84
CA PHE A 199 -10.92 -2.46 -2.66
C PHE A 199 -11.08 -3.02 -4.08
N GLN A 200 -12.32 -3.32 -4.48
CA GLN A 200 -12.63 -3.96 -5.76
C GLN A 200 -12.08 -3.22 -6.99
N ASP A 201 -11.85 -1.91 -6.88
CA ASP A 201 -11.43 -1.04 -7.99
C ASP A 201 -9.90 -0.93 -8.12
N LEU A 202 -9.13 -1.35 -7.11
CA LEU A 202 -7.68 -1.11 -6.97
C LEU A 202 -6.82 -2.16 -7.69
N HIS A 203 -7.04 -2.35 -8.98
CA HIS A 203 -6.42 -3.41 -9.79
C HIS A 203 -4.90 -3.27 -9.97
N SER A 204 -4.37 -2.04 -9.90
CA SER A 204 -2.93 -1.73 -10.08
C SER A 204 -2.15 -1.63 -8.78
N LEU A 205 -2.78 -1.92 -7.64
CA LEU A 205 -2.17 -1.74 -6.33
C LEU A 205 -1.00 -2.72 -6.15
N GLU A 206 0.16 -2.19 -5.81
CA GLU A 206 1.40 -2.92 -5.55
C GLU A 206 1.73 -2.96 -4.05
N THR A 207 1.29 -1.95 -3.29
CA THR A 207 1.59 -1.83 -1.87
C THR A 207 0.40 -1.28 -1.09
N LEU A 208 0.02 -2.01 -0.03
CA LEU A 208 -1.06 -1.64 0.87
C LEU A 208 -0.57 -1.62 2.33
N TYR A 209 -0.64 -0.45 2.95
CA TYR A 209 -0.32 -0.28 4.37
C TYR A 209 -1.59 -0.11 5.19
N LEU A 210 -1.90 -1.11 6.01
CA LEU A 210 -3.04 -1.17 6.94
C LEU A 210 -2.60 -1.34 8.40
N GLY A 211 -1.31 -1.20 8.69
CA GLY A 211 -0.81 -1.35 10.05
C GLY A 211 -1.43 -0.36 11.05
N ALA A 212 -1.38 -0.66 12.35
CA ALA A 212 -1.89 0.21 13.41
C ALA A 212 -3.36 0.63 13.16
N ASN A 213 -4.22 -0.37 12.98
CA ASN A 213 -5.66 -0.24 12.84
C ASN A 213 -6.36 -1.15 13.86
N ASN A 214 -7.68 -1.29 13.74
CA ASN A 214 -8.50 -2.07 14.67
C ASN A 214 -8.96 -3.42 14.06
N ILE A 215 -8.21 -3.97 13.10
CA ILE A 215 -8.61 -5.18 12.35
C ILE A 215 -8.44 -6.41 13.25
N SER A 216 -9.48 -7.22 13.41
CA SER A 216 -9.43 -8.45 14.24
C SER A 216 -9.54 -9.75 13.45
N THR A 217 -10.15 -9.70 12.26
CA THR A 217 -10.33 -10.87 11.40
C THR A 217 -9.99 -10.52 9.95
N ILE A 218 -9.25 -11.41 9.31
CA ILE A 218 -9.00 -11.36 7.87
C ILE A 218 -9.87 -12.41 7.20
N LYS A 219 -10.88 -11.95 6.45
CA LYS A 219 -11.87 -12.81 5.81
C LYS A 219 -11.37 -13.38 4.48
N GLN A 220 -11.93 -14.52 4.10
CA GLN A 220 -11.65 -15.15 2.83
C GLN A 220 -11.91 -14.21 1.65
N GLY A 221 -10.97 -14.18 0.71
CA GLY A 221 -11.16 -13.56 -0.59
C GLY A 221 -11.06 -12.03 -0.63
N ILE A 222 -10.82 -11.35 0.49
CA ILE A 222 -10.72 -9.88 0.54
C ILE A 222 -9.56 -9.34 -0.31
N PHE A 223 -8.51 -10.16 -0.53
CA PHE A 223 -7.34 -9.76 -1.31
C PHE A 223 -7.34 -10.26 -2.76
N THR A 224 -8.30 -11.10 -3.16
CA THR A 224 -8.33 -11.79 -4.48
C THR A 224 -8.26 -10.88 -5.70
N ARG A 225 -8.56 -9.57 -5.55
CA ARG A 225 -8.50 -8.59 -6.64
C ARG A 225 -7.12 -7.99 -6.83
N PHE A 226 -6.23 -8.03 -5.83
CA PHE A 226 -4.93 -7.38 -5.89
C PHE A 226 -3.87 -8.23 -6.61
N LYS A 227 -4.09 -8.48 -7.90
CA LYS A 227 -3.20 -9.32 -8.71
C LYS A 227 -1.74 -8.82 -8.76
N ASN A 228 -1.52 -7.53 -8.54
CA ASN A 228 -0.20 -6.89 -8.59
C ASN A 228 0.41 -6.63 -7.21
N LEU A 229 -0.25 -7.04 -6.12
CA LEU A 229 0.21 -6.75 -4.76
C LEU A 229 1.56 -7.42 -4.50
N LYS A 230 2.51 -6.64 -4.00
CA LYS A 230 3.87 -7.07 -3.63
C LYS A 230 4.11 -6.94 -2.14
N THR A 231 3.49 -5.96 -1.49
CA THR A 231 3.66 -5.70 -0.07
C THR A 231 2.31 -5.46 0.59
N LEU A 232 2.05 -6.23 1.64
CA LEU A 232 0.88 -6.10 2.49
C LEU A 232 1.34 -5.95 3.94
N ASP A 233 1.07 -4.78 4.51
CA ASP A 233 1.38 -4.48 5.90
C ASP A 233 0.08 -4.45 6.72
N LEU A 234 -0.02 -5.38 7.67
CA LEU A 234 -1.10 -5.55 8.63
C LEU A 234 -0.58 -5.53 10.08
N ARG A 235 0.62 -4.99 10.31
CA ARG A 235 1.24 -4.95 11.64
C ARG A 235 0.41 -4.17 12.65
N ASP A 236 0.65 -4.33 13.94
CA ASP A 236 0.03 -3.51 14.99
C ASP A 236 -1.52 -3.51 14.88
N ASN A 237 -2.13 -4.66 14.64
CA ASN A 237 -3.59 -4.82 14.61
C ASN A 237 -4.04 -5.77 15.73
N TYR A 238 -5.30 -6.18 15.71
CA TYR A 238 -5.87 -7.12 16.68
C TYR A 238 -6.17 -8.47 16.02
N ILE A 239 -5.46 -8.82 14.95
CA ILE A 239 -5.77 -10.00 14.14
C ILE A 239 -5.54 -11.25 14.98
N SER A 240 -6.64 -11.93 15.32
CA SER A 240 -6.62 -13.24 16.00
C SER A 240 -7.04 -14.36 15.07
N THR A 241 -7.71 -14.04 13.96
CA THR A 241 -8.26 -15.03 13.02
C THR A 241 -7.96 -14.63 11.58
N ILE A 242 -7.30 -15.54 10.87
CA ILE A 242 -7.11 -15.49 9.42
C ILE A 242 -7.90 -16.68 8.87
N GLU A 243 -8.93 -16.41 8.08
CA GLU A 243 -9.75 -17.46 7.47
C GLU A 243 -8.94 -18.25 6.42
N GLU A 244 -9.33 -19.49 6.19
CA GLU A 244 -8.75 -20.32 5.12
C GLU A 244 -8.87 -19.62 3.76
N CYS A 245 -7.96 -19.93 2.83
CA CYS A 245 -7.95 -19.36 1.49
C CYS A 245 -7.79 -17.83 1.40
N THR A 246 -7.51 -17.13 2.50
CA THR A 246 -7.51 -15.65 2.52
C THR A 246 -6.53 -15.03 1.52
N PHE A 247 -5.37 -15.65 1.34
CA PHE A 247 -4.31 -15.16 0.45
C PHE A 247 -4.36 -15.77 -0.95
N THR A 248 -5.45 -16.47 -1.30
CA THR A 248 -5.65 -16.94 -2.67
C THR A 248 -5.76 -15.76 -3.65
N GLY A 249 -5.09 -15.88 -4.79
CA GLY A 249 -5.12 -14.87 -5.85
C GLY A 249 -4.12 -13.71 -5.72
N ILE A 250 -3.31 -13.65 -4.65
CA ILE A 250 -2.22 -12.67 -4.49
C ILE A 250 -0.83 -13.30 -4.59
N SER A 251 -0.63 -14.13 -5.62
CA SER A 251 0.62 -14.88 -5.81
C SER A 251 1.86 -14.01 -6.04
N ASN A 252 1.70 -12.73 -6.40
CA ASN A 252 2.80 -11.78 -6.56
C ASN A 252 3.30 -11.15 -5.25
N LEU A 253 2.65 -11.45 -4.11
CA LEU A 253 3.04 -10.90 -2.82
C LEU A 253 4.45 -11.37 -2.46
N LYS A 254 5.32 -10.42 -2.13
CA LYS A 254 6.71 -10.67 -1.70
C LYS A 254 6.89 -10.49 -0.21
N THR A 255 6.17 -9.54 0.38
CA THR A 255 6.27 -9.21 1.80
C THR A 255 4.90 -9.19 2.43
N LEU A 256 4.74 -10.00 3.47
CA LEU A 256 3.58 -10.03 4.35
C LEU A 256 4.03 -9.69 5.76
N ASP A 257 3.50 -8.61 6.31
CA ASP A 257 3.80 -8.15 7.66
C ASP A 257 2.56 -8.34 8.56
N LEU A 258 2.65 -9.28 9.49
CA LEU A 258 1.63 -9.63 10.50
C LEU A 258 2.18 -9.44 11.92
N ASP A 259 3.26 -8.69 12.08
CA ASP A 259 3.87 -8.31 13.36
C ASP A 259 2.83 -7.71 14.33
N SER A 260 3.01 -7.91 15.64
CA SER A 260 2.31 -7.16 16.68
C SER A 260 0.79 -7.32 16.55
N ASN A 261 0.34 -8.57 16.51
CA ASN A 261 -1.07 -8.97 16.36
C ASN A 261 -1.51 -9.88 17.52
N LYS A 262 -2.58 -10.67 17.32
CA LYS A 262 -3.15 -11.58 18.32
C LYS A 262 -3.27 -13.02 17.80
N ILE A 263 -2.41 -13.40 16.87
CA ILE A 263 -2.41 -14.73 16.24
C ILE A 263 -1.85 -15.74 17.25
N SER A 264 -2.64 -16.74 17.64
CA SER A 264 -2.21 -17.76 18.63
C SER A 264 -1.79 -19.09 18.01
N THR A 265 -2.30 -19.39 16.81
CA THR A 265 -2.07 -20.67 16.12
C THR A 265 -1.92 -20.42 14.62
N LEU A 266 -0.94 -21.08 14.01
CA LEU A 266 -0.80 -21.13 12.55
C LEU A 266 -1.32 -22.47 12.03
N LYS A 267 -2.49 -22.44 11.40
CA LYS A 267 -3.13 -23.64 10.84
C LYS A 267 -2.44 -24.14 9.58
N GLN A 268 -2.69 -25.40 9.23
CA GLN A 268 -2.30 -25.97 7.95
C GLN A 268 -2.81 -25.09 6.80
N GLY A 269 -1.94 -24.80 5.81
CA GLY A 269 -2.36 -24.08 4.61
C GLY A 269 -2.68 -22.59 4.80
N ILE A 270 -2.50 -22.02 5.99
CA ILE A 270 -2.85 -20.61 6.28
C ILE A 270 -2.21 -19.60 5.31
N PHE A 271 -1.05 -19.94 4.74
CA PHE A 271 -0.32 -19.12 3.77
C PHE A 271 -0.45 -19.59 2.32
N ASN A 272 -1.43 -20.45 1.99
CA ASN A 272 -1.59 -20.91 0.62
C ASN A 272 -1.93 -19.76 -0.34
N GLY A 273 -1.45 -19.88 -1.59
CA GLY A 273 -1.55 -18.86 -2.62
C GLY A 273 -0.36 -17.89 -2.65
N LEU A 274 0.47 -17.85 -1.61
CA LEU A 274 1.61 -16.94 -1.48
C LEU A 274 2.90 -17.47 -2.15
N SER A 275 2.79 -17.86 -3.42
CA SER A 275 3.87 -18.55 -4.13
C SER A 275 5.19 -17.76 -4.27
N ASN A 276 5.12 -16.43 -4.40
CA ASN A 276 6.32 -15.57 -4.52
C ASN A 276 6.71 -14.86 -3.21
N LEU A 277 6.13 -15.25 -2.06
CA LEU A 277 6.44 -14.61 -0.79
C LEU A 277 7.89 -14.89 -0.41
N THR A 278 8.64 -13.82 -0.14
CA THR A 278 10.05 -13.89 0.26
C THR A 278 10.26 -13.55 1.71
N THR A 279 9.41 -12.71 2.30
CA THR A 279 9.57 -12.20 3.68
C THR A 279 8.25 -12.28 4.43
N LEU A 280 8.27 -12.95 5.57
CA LEU A 280 7.12 -13.11 6.46
C LEU A 280 7.47 -12.64 7.88
N TYR A 281 6.76 -11.62 8.36
CA TYR A 281 6.88 -11.11 9.72
C TYR A 281 5.71 -11.59 10.58
N LEU A 282 6.03 -12.28 11.67
CA LEU A 282 5.10 -12.86 12.66
C LEU A 282 5.55 -12.61 14.10
N GLN A 283 6.54 -11.73 14.30
CA GLN A 283 7.00 -11.36 15.64
C GLN A 283 5.90 -10.68 16.47
N ASP A 284 6.10 -10.64 17.78
CA ASP A 284 5.16 -10.06 18.76
C ASP A 284 3.71 -10.55 18.56
N ASN A 285 3.54 -11.87 18.49
CA ASN A 285 2.24 -12.51 18.51
C ASN A 285 2.19 -13.56 19.62
N PRO A 286 1.01 -13.93 20.13
CA PRO A 286 0.89 -15.00 21.12
C PRO A 286 0.95 -16.40 20.48
N ILE A 287 1.76 -16.64 19.43
CA ILE A 287 1.79 -17.94 18.74
C ILE A 287 2.40 -18.98 19.67
N GLU A 288 1.61 -20.00 20.01
CA GLU A 288 2.05 -21.12 20.86
C GLU A 288 2.50 -22.34 20.05
N HIS A 289 1.83 -22.59 18.92
CA HIS A 289 2.10 -23.74 18.07
C HIS A 289 1.72 -23.43 16.61
N TYR A 290 2.36 -24.16 15.71
CA TYR A 290 1.99 -24.22 14.29
C TYR A 290 1.66 -25.67 13.93
N GLU A 291 0.64 -25.86 13.10
CA GLU A 291 0.26 -27.17 12.56
C GLU A 291 1.26 -27.61 11.48
N ASP A 292 1.37 -28.93 11.29
CA ASP A 292 2.10 -29.49 10.16
C ASP A 292 1.49 -28.98 8.85
N GLY A 293 2.32 -28.38 7.99
CA GLY A 293 1.91 -27.84 6.71
C GLY A 293 1.59 -26.35 6.71
N ALA A 294 1.72 -25.64 7.84
CA ALA A 294 1.51 -24.20 7.90
C ALA A 294 2.41 -23.42 6.91
N PHE A 295 3.66 -23.84 6.74
CA PHE A 295 4.65 -23.16 5.88
C PHE A 295 4.91 -23.86 4.54
N LEU A 296 4.24 -24.98 4.27
CA LEU A 296 4.58 -25.86 3.16
C LEU A 296 4.43 -25.20 1.78
N PHE A 297 3.48 -24.28 1.64
CA PHE A 297 3.13 -23.64 0.37
C PHE A 297 3.91 -22.35 0.09
N LEU A 298 5.12 -22.23 0.63
CA LEU A 298 5.98 -21.04 0.51
C LEU A 298 7.29 -21.35 -0.26
N PRO A 299 7.25 -21.66 -1.57
CA PRO A 299 8.41 -22.13 -2.32
C PRO A 299 9.49 -21.04 -2.53
N SER A 300 9.15 -19.76 -2.39
CA SER A 300 10.09 -18.62 -2.56
C SER A 300 10.54 -17.97 -1.26
N ILE A 301 10.12 -18.47 -0.09
CA ILE A 301 10.38 -17.81 1.20
C ILE A 301 11.87 -17.74 1.52
N VAL A 302 12.36 -16.58 1.91
CA VAL A 302 13.76 -16.34 2.27
C VAL A 302 13.90 -16.09 3.76
N GLU A 303 12.98 -15.32 4.34
CA GLU A 303 13.04 -14.88 5.73
C GLU A 303 11.71 -15.07 6.45
N ILE A 304 11.76 -15.67 7.64
CA ILE A 304 10.63 -15.84 8.55
C ILE A 304 11.04 -15.28 9.91
N TYR A 305 10.32 -14.26 10.38
CA TYR A 305 10.56 -13.63 11.68
C TYR A 305 9.48 -14.06 12.68
N LEU A 306 9.89 -14.79 13.73
CA LEU A 306 9.06 -15.28 14.84
C LEU A 306 9.56 -14.89 16.26
N PRO A 307 10.44 -13.89 16.49
CA PRO A 307 10.78 -13.51 17.87
C PRO A 307 9.56 -13.03 18.64
N ASP A 308 9.67 -13.00 19.97
CA ASP A 308 8.63 -12.50 20.87
C ASP A 308 7.27 -13.21 20.73
N ASN A 309 7.33 -14.52 20.45
CA ASN A 309 6.20 -15.44 20.53
C ASN A 309 6.33 -16.39 21.73
N ASN A 310 5.30 -17.19 21.99
CA ASN A 310 5.28 -18.23 23.04
C ASN A 310 5.41 -19.65 22.47
N LEU A 311 6.19 -19.79 21.39
CA LEU A 311 6.26 -21.02 20.59
C LEU A 311 6.77 -22.21 21.43
N ARG A 312 6.09 -23.35 21.33
CA ARG A 312 6.64 -24.65 21.71
C ARG A 312 7.46 -25.22 20.56
N CYS A 313 8.60 -25.84 20.87
CA CYS A 313 9.45 -26.41 19.83
C CYS A 313 8.72 -27.53 19.08
N GLY A 314 8.84 -27.50 17.76
CA GLY A 314 8.21 -28.44 16.83
C GLY A 314 9.13 -28.77 15.68
N CYS A 315 8.85 -29.87 14.99
CA CYS A 315 9.74 -30.41 13.96
C CYS A 315 9.45 -29.92 12.54
N HIS A 316 8.26 -29.36 12.29
CA HIS A 316 7.85 -28.96 10.95
C HIS A 316 8.76 -27.88 10.35
N LEU A 317 9.02 -26.79 11.08
CA LEU A 317 9.79 -25.66 10.55
C LEU A 317 11.27 -26.03 10.28
N PRO A 318 12.01 -26.70 11.20
CA PRO A 318 13.36 -27.19 10.91
C PRO A 318 13.41 -28.11 9.68
N ALA A 319 12.44 -29.02 9.56
CA ALA A 319 12.38 -29.92 8.43
C ALA A 319 12.01 -29.23 7.11
N PHE A 320 11.18 -28.19 7.16
CA PHE A 320 10.85 -27.36 5.99
C PHE A 320 12.12 -26.65 5.50
N VAL A 321 12.89 -26.03 6.39
CA VAL A 321 14.16 -25.39 6.03
C VAL A 321 15.15 -26.40 5.43
N ASN A 322 15.27 -27.60 6.01
CA ASN A 322 16.11 -28.67 5.49
C ASN A 322 15.65 -29.18 4.11
N TYR A 323 14.34 -29.34 3.92
CA TYR A 323 13.75 -29.70 2.63
C TYR A 323 14.11 -28.67 1.56
N ILE A 324 13.92 -27.39 1.87
CA ILE A 324 14.25 -26.30 0.95
C ILE A 324 15.74 -26.31 0.57
N LYS A 325 16.63 -26.53 1.54
CA LYS A 325 18.08 -26.67 1.31
C LYS A 325 18.39 -27.86 0.41
N LYS A 326 17.78 -29.02 0.65
CA LYS A 326 18.03 -30.26 -0.11
C LYS A 326 17.48 -30.20 -1.54
N VAL A 327 16.29 -29.65 -1.73
CA VAL A 327 15.56 -29.69 -3.01
C VAL A 327 15.89 -28.50 -3.90
N TYR A 328 16.02 -27.30 -3.32
CA TYR A 328 16.22 -26.06 -4.08
C TYR A 328 17.61 -25.46 -3.91
N ASN A 329 18.49 -26.09 -3.14
CA ASN A 329 19.85 -25.60 -2.87
C ASN A 329 19.88 -24.14 -2.37
N ARG A 330 18.90 -23.77 -1.55
CA ARG A 330 18.75 -22.43 -0.96
C ARG A 330 18.50 -22.52 0.54
N THR A 331 18.86 -21.49 1.29
CA THR A 331 18.59 -21.40 2.72
C THR A 331 17.35 -20.54 3.00
N VAL A 332 16.73 -20.77 4.16
CA VAL A 332 15.69 -19.89 4.71
C VAL A 332 16.20 -19.41 6.07
N ALA A 333 16.29 -18.09 6.24
CA ALA A 333 16.61 -17.49 7.52
C ALA A 333 15.35 -17.52 8.41
N VAL A 334 15.47 -18.12 9.59
CA VAL A 334 14.41 -18.14 10.59
C VAL A 334 14.93 -17.49 11.85
N SER A 335 14.29 -16.40 12.27
CA SER A 335 14.56 -15.72 13.53
C SER A 335 13.48 -16.08 14.55
N GLY A 336 13.88 -16.42 15.77
CA GLY A 336 12.97 -16.73 16.86
C GLY A 336 13.43 -17.88 17.74
N THR A 337 12.83 -17.99 18.92
CA THR A 337 13.10 -19.05 19.89
C THR A 337 11.83 -19.82 20.21
N CYS A 338 11.99 -21.07 20.64
CA CYS A 338 10.89 -21.89 21.14
C CYS A 338 11.24 -22.48 22.52
N HIS A 339 10.20 -22.87 23.24
CA HIS A 339 10.27 -23.57 24.52
C HIS A 339 10.31 -25.08 24.31
N GLU A 340 11.34 -25.73 24.85
CA GLU A 340 11.38 -27.18 25.01
C GLU A 340 10.52 -27.60 26.23
N GLY A 341 10.11 -28.87 26.30
CA GLY A 341 9.30 -29.39 27.42
C GLY A 341 9.91 -29.23 28.82
N SER A 342 11.21 -28.92 28.90
CA SER A 342 11.95 -28.59 30.13
C SER A 342 11.88 -27.11 30.55
N GLY A 343 11.20 -26.26 29.77
CA GLY A 343 11.10 -24.80 29.99
C GLY A 343 12.27 -23.99 29.41
N LYS A 344 13.34 -24.66 28.92
CA LYS A 344 14.48 -24.01 28.26
C LYS A 344 14.06 -23.38 26.94
N ARG A 345 14.52 -22.15 26.67
CA ARG A 345 14.41 -21.51 25.36
C ARG A 345 15.63 -21.82 24.49
N ILE A 346 15.38 -22.24 23.25
CA ILE A 346 16.40 -22.50 22.23
C ILE A 346 16.00 -21.83 20.92
N SER A 347 16.94 -21.68 19.98
CA SER A 347 16.61 -21.32 18.60
C SER A 347 15.67 -22.36 17.99
N ILE A 348 14.68 -21.93 17.21
CA ILE A 348 13.70 -22.84 16.59
C ILE A 348 14.38 -23.89 15.72
N LEU A 349 15.47 -23.53 15.03
CA LEU A 349 16.20 -24.45 14.14
C LEU A 349 17.12 -25.43 14.88
N ASP A 350 17.38 -25.21 16.16
CA ASP A 350 18.28 -26.04 16.97
C ASP A 350 17.54 -27.18 17.69
N TYR A 351 16.25 -27.39 17.42
CA TYR A 351 15.48 -28.44 18.08
C TYR A 351 15.85 -29.83 17.54
N LEU A 352 16.72 -30.53 18.27
CA LEU A 352 17.35 -31.79 17.84
C LEU A 352 16.48 -33.05 17.99
N GLN A 353 15.31 -32.97 18.64
CA GLN A 353 14.42 -34.13 18.83
C GLN A 353 13.73 -34.61 17.53
N CYS A 354 14.05 -33.97 16.40
CA CYS A 354 13.42 -34.20 15.10
C CYS A 354 14.17 -35.20 14.21
N GLN A 355 15.02 -36.06 14.77
CA GLN A 355 15.92 -36.95 14.01
C GLN A 355 15.21 -37.83 12.96
N ASN A 356 13.95 -38.21 13.20
CA ASN A 356 13.14 -39.01 12.28
C ASN A 356 12.10 -38.20 11.50
N TYR A 357 12.01 -36.88 11.69
CA TYR A 357 11.01 -36.06 11.03
C TYR A 357 11.49 -35.64 9.64
N SER A 358 10.98 -36.31 8.61
CA SER A 358 11.28 -36.00 7.21
C SER A 358 10.05 -35.46 6.49
N LEU A 359 10.15 -34.24 5.94
CA LEU A 359 9.18 -33.72 4.99
C LEU A 359 9.48 -34.26 3.59
N PHE A 360 8.53 -35.01 3.02
CA PHE A 360 8.54 -35.39 1.62
C PHE A 360 7.45 -34.61 0.88
N GLN A 361 7.87 -33.67 0.04
CA GLN A 361 7.02 -33.02 -0.95
C GLN A 361 7.37 -33.59 -2.33
N ARG A 362 6.47 -34.38 -2.92
CA ARG A 362 6.54 -34.76 -4.34
C ARG A 362 5.96 -33.62 -5.18
N ASN A 363 6.74 -33.12 -6.13
CA ASN A 363 6.29 -32.14 -7.13
C ASN A 363 5.26 -32.78 -8.08
N LEU A 364 4.21 -32.02 -8.41
CA LEU A 364 3.13 -32.41 -9.33
C LEU A 364 3.65 -32.85 -10.70
N GLN A 365 3.11 -33.95 -11.22
CA GLN A 365 2.85 -34.12 -12.65
C GLN A 365 1.33 -34.24 -12.82
N CYS A 366 0.74 -33.48 -13.74
CA CYS A 366 -0.71 -33.50 -14.01
C CYS A 366 -1.01 -34.35 -15.26
N GLN A 367 -2.04 -35.19 -15.21
CA GLN A 367 -2.56 -35.95 -16.38
C GLN A 367 -4.08 -36.15 -16.30
N THR A 368 -4.76 -36.12 -17.46
CA THR A 368 -6.20 -36.39 -17.62
C THR A 368 -6.49 -37.88 -17.84
N CYS A 369 -7.52 -38.49 -17.23
CA CYS A 369 -7.76 -39.95 -17.24
C CYS A 369 -9.28 -40.25 -17.05
N SER A 370 -10.08 -40.57 -18.09
CA SER A 370 -11.44 -41.15 -17.90
C SER A 370 -11.43 -42.67 -18.04
N GLY A 371 -12.08 -43.36 -17.10
CA GLY A 371 -12.45 -44.77 -17.22
C GLY A 371 -11.43 -45.85 -16.80
N MET A 372 -10.17 -45.53 -16.46
CA MET A 372 -9.19 -46.54 -15.99
C MET A 372 -8.38 -46.09 -14.75
N LYS A 373 -7.91 -47.06 -13.95
CA LYS A 373 -6.99 -46.81 -12.83
C LYS A 373 -5.59 -46.51 -13.39
N CYS A 374 -5.22 -45.24 -13.40
CA CYS A 374 -3.85 -44.79 -13.66
C CYS A 374 -2.88 -45.30 -12.56
N THR A 375 -1.95 -46.21 -12.89
CA THR A 375 -0.77 -46.56 -12.06
C THR A 375 0.46 -45.76 -12.52
N ASP A 376 1.49 -45.60 -11.67
CA ASP A 376 2.69 -44.78 -11.94
C ASP A 376 3.45 -45.17 -13.24
N LEU A 377 3.16 -46.34 -13.83
CA LEU A 377 3.78 -46.86 -15.05
C LEU A 377 2.88 -46.79 -16.31
N GLU A 378 1.57 -46.57 -16.19
CA GLU A 378 0.57 -46.79 -17.26
C GLU A 378 -0.08 -45.49 -17.80
N VAL A 379 0.51 -44.37 -17.44
CA VAL A 379 0.02 -43.01 -17.69
C VAL A 379 0.01 -42.59 -19.18
N THR A 380 0.60 -43.37 -20.09
CA THR A 380 0.72 -42.99 -21.51
C THR A 380 -0.56 -43.14 -22.32
N SER A 381 -1.64 -43.73 -21.77
CA SER A 381 -2.90 -43.89 -22.49
C SER A 381 -4.13 -43.58 -21.62
N CYS A 382 -4.65 -42.37 -21.75
CA CYS A 382 -5.82 -41.91 -21.01
C CYS A 382 -6.83 -41.22 -21.93
N PRO A 383 -8.00 -41.83 -22.22
CA PRO A 383 -9.07 -41.16 -22.93
C PRO A 383 -9.95 -40.43 -21.90
N GLY A 384 -10.23 -39.13 -22.07
CA GLY A 384 -11.14 -38.34 -21.21
C GLY A 384 -10.59 -36.99 -20.73
N ALA A 385 -11.47 -35.99 -20.56
CA ALA A 385 -11.12 -34.56 -20.57
C ALA A 385 -10.85 -33.87 -19.21
N GLU A 386 -10.59 -34.58 -18.10
CA GLU A 386 -10.32 -33.92 -16.80
C GLU A 386 -8.96 -34.32 -16.18
N PRO A 387 -8.07 -33.34 -15.88
CA PRO A 387 -6.77 -33.58 -15.27
C PRO A 387 -6.88 -33.90 -13.78
N VAL A 388 -6.20 -34.96 -13.36
CA VAL A 388 -6.01 -35.33 -11.95
C VAL A 388 -4.61 -34.92 -11.54
N CYS A 389 -4.48 -33.97 -10.63
CA CYS A 389 -3.22 -33.66 -9.94
C CYS A 389 -3.33 -34.20 -8.49
N ARG A 390 -2.32 -34.95 -8.02
CA ARG A 390 -2.28 -35.48 -6.65
C ARG A 390 -1.13 -34.90 -5.85
N PHE A 391 -1.45 -34.29 -4.70
CA PHE A 391 -0.49 -33.97 -3.64
C PHE A 391 -0.46 -35.11 -2.63
N SER A 392 0.72 -35.49 -2.14
CA SER A 392 0.82 -36.34 -0.96
C SER A 392 2.01 -35.90 -0.12
N ILE A 393 1.74 -35.47 1.11
CA ILE A 393 2.77 -35.29 2.13
C ILE A 393 2.81 -36.59 2.91
N SER A 394 3.98 -37.19 3.03
CA SER A 394 4.18 -38.31 3.95
C SER A 394 5.01 -37.85 5.14
N MET A 395 4.50 -38.10 6.34
CA MET A 395 5.21 -37.94 7.60
C MET A 395 5.64 -39.33 8.07
N ASN A 396 6.95 -39.57 8.21
CA ASN A 396 7.50 -40.83 8.69
C ASN A 396 6.97 -42.07 7.94
N GLY A 397 6.80 -41.96 6.61
CA GLY A 397 6.24 -43.02 5.77
C GLY A 397 4.70 -43.13 5.78
N ALA A 398 4.01 -42.46 6.69
CA ALA A 398 2.55 -42.36 6.71
C ALA A 398 2.08 -41.19 5.83
N LYS A 399 1.18 -41.45 4.88
CA LYS A 399 0.54 -40.38 4.08
C LYS A 399 -0.37 -39.56 4.99
N LEU A 400 -0.05 -38.28 5.17
CA LEU A 400 -0.98 -37.29 5.73
C LEU A 400 -1.94 -36.91 4.60
N LYS A 401 -3.22 -37.31 4.73
CA LYS A 401 -4.40 -37.01 3.87
C LYS A 401 -4.16 -36.63 2.39
N THR A 402 -4.79 -37.38 1.50
CA THR A 402 -4.94 -37.02 0.07
C THR A 402 -5.93 -35.88 -0.12
N GLU A 403 -5.52 -34.79 -0.78
CA GLU A 403 -6.45 -33.91 -1.49
C GLU A 403 -6.92 -34.62 -2.77
N ARG A 404 -8.25 -34.76 -2.92
CA ARG A 404 -8.88 -35.01 -4.22
C ARG A 404 -9.23 -33.65 -4.82
N SER A 405 -8.67 -33.32 -5.98
CA SER A 405 -9.28 -32.38 -6.90
C SER A 405 -10.00 -33.20 -7.98
N ALA A 406 -11.31 -33.32 -7.82
CA ALA A 406 -12.26 -33.62 -8.88
C ALA A 406 -13.54 -32.89 -8.46
N ALA A 407 -13.87 -31.81 -9.16
CA ALA A 407 -15.08 -31.01 -9.06
C ALA A 407 -15.71 -30.87 -7.64
N HIS A 408 -15.56 -29.69 -7.04
CA HIS A 408 -16.20 -29.25 -5.79
C HIS A 408 -15.58 -29.73 -4.48
N THR A 409 -14.39 -29.20 -4.18
CA THR A 409 -14.05 -28.44 -2.97
C THR A 409 -12.53 -28.41 -2.96
N GLU A 410 -11.96 -27.44 -3.67
CA GLU A 410 -10.55 -27.13 -3.55
C GLU A 410 -10.30 -26.78 -2.08
N MET A 411 -9.58 -27.64 -1.36
CA MET A 411 -8.75 -27.13 -0.27
C MET A 411 -7.86 -26.09 -0.92
N CYS A 412 -8.10 -24.83 -0.57
CA CYS A 412 -6.98 -23.91 -0.51
C CYS A 412 -6.06 -24.37 0.63
#